data_AF-A0A2V6M4Y8-F1
#
_entry.id   AF-A0A2V6M4Y8-F1
#
_cell.length_a   1.000
_cell.length_b   1.000
_cell.length_c   1.000
_cell.angle_alpha   90.00
_cell.angle_beta   90.00
_cell.angle_gamma   90.00
#
_symmetry.space_group_name_H-M   'P 1'
#
loop_
_entity.id
_entity.type
_entity.pdbx_description
1 polymer ?
#
loop_
_entity_poly.entity_id
_entity_poly.type
_entity_poly.pdbx_seq_one_letter_code
_entity_poly.pdbx_strand_id
1 'polypeptide(L)'
;MAEEWIVRVQGKEYGPVDVETLREWRDEGRVLPSNQARRADADLWITAAEIRGLFEPAPMASDPAEIPPSRRSFAHILAETLRIYRKGFFQFFYLTVLVALPSLCAQLSGSAVGASPNINMDLRTLIAAVFTFGMLLLSLAAWPVFIAGIQILTAELAAGRKARIVGLFNQALKFWPRVALLCIFVYGAYFFWTLLPLGIILMFAASGPSLISIFLALLVLAFQVWIIGRLFVNFLFWQQFAVLAGSDAASALRQSKKLARSGRDLPWFQRPLWRGIFLFAIWSAFVLALTIGPEWSAIRHYFHELTTSQDPQALLQSLTTNYKPQAFNLPSFLLGLVQTLLRPLLGIAFVLLYFDSKADFSGGGGD
;
A
#
# COMPACT_ATOMS: atom_id res chain seq x y z
N MET A 1 -42.35 -37.71 -18.19
CA MET A 1 -43.10 -36.67 -18.92
C MET A 1 -42.45 -35.35 -18.54
N ALA A 2 -41.97 -34.57 -19.50
CA ALA A 2 -41.31 -33.29 -19.22
C ALA A 2 -42.32 -32.31 -18.61
N GLU A 3 -41.90 -31.50 -17.64
CA GLU A 3 -42.77 -30.49 -17.03
C GLU A 3 -42.99 -29.34 -18.01
N GLU A 4 -44.18 -29.27 -18.60
CA GLU A 4 -44.59 -28.22 -19.52
C GLU A 4 -45.30 -27.07 -18.79
N TRP A 5 -44.99 -25.84 -19.18
CA TRP A 5 -45.40 -24.60 -18.52
C TRP A 5 -46.03 -23.62 -19.52
N ILE A 6 -47.00 -22.85 -19.02
CA ILE A 6 -47.66 -21.74 -19.73
C ILE A 6 -47.38 -20.46 -18.94
N VAL A 7 -46.81 -19.46 -19.60
CA VAL A 7 -46.46 -18.16 -19.01
C VAL A 7 -47.33 -17.06 -19.59
N ARG A 8 -47.80 -16.16 -18.73
CA ARG A 8 -48.58 -14.99 -19.10
C ARG A 8 -47.71 -13.74 -19.04
N VAL A 9 -47.52 -13.11 -20.20
CA VAL A 9 -46.74 -11.87 -20.36
C VAL A 9 -47.68 -10.81 -20.91
N GLN A 10 -47.88 -9.71 -20.18
CA GLN A 10 -48.77 -8.60 -20.57
C GLN A 10 -50.20 -9.05 -20.96
N GLY A 11 -50.73 -10.06 -20.27
CA GLY A 11 -52.09 -10.57 -20.51
C GLY A 11 -52.22 -11.57 -21.66
N LYS A 12 -51.14 -11.91 -22.37
CA LYS A 12 -51.13 -12.95 -23.40
C LYS A 12 -50.44 -14.22 -22.89
N GLU A 13 -51.05 -15.37 -23.14
CA GLU A 13 -50.52 -16.68 -22.74
C GLU A 13 -49.59 -17.24 -23.81
N TYR A 14 -48.44 -17.75 -23.37
CA TYR A 14 -47.40 -18.35 -24.20
C TYR A 14 -47.04 -19.72 -23.61
N GLY A 15 -47.12 -20.78 -24.42
CA GLY A 15 -46.88 -22.16 -24.00
C GLY A 15 -47.78 -23.15 -24.78
N PRO A 16 -47.74 -24.45 -24.45
CA PRO A 16 -46.88 -25.09 -23.45
C PRO A 16 -45.41 -25.19 -23.89
N VAL A 17 -44.48 -24.89 -22.99
CA VAL A 17 -43.02 -24.98 -23.21
C VAL A 17 -42.33 -25.60 -22.01
N ASP A 18 -41.17 -26.23 -22.19
CA ASP A 18 -40.40 -26.81 -21.10
C ASP A 18 -39.61 -25.74 -20.31
N VAL A 19 -39.08 -26.15 -19.16
CA VAL A 19 -38.30 -25.26 -18.26
C VAL A 19 -37.02 -24.74 -18.95
N GLU A 20 -36.44 -25.51 -19.88
CA GLU A 20 -35.26 -25.08 -20.65
C GLU A 20 -35.59 -23.93 -21.61
N THR A 21 -36.68 -24.03 -22.36
CA THR A 21 -37.16 -22.94 -23.23
C THR A 21 -37.53 -21.70 -22.41
N LEU A 22 -38.13 -21.88 -21.22
CA LEU A 22 -38.40 -20.75 -20.31
C LEU A 22 -37.11 -20.06 -19.82
N ARG A 23 -36.03 -20.82 -19.64
CA ARG A 23 -34.72 -20.29 -19.28
C ARG A 23 -34.15 -19.43 -20.40
N GLU A 24 -34.28 -19.85 -21.66
CA GLU A 24 -33.91 -19.04 -22.81
C GLU A 24 -34.71 -17.72 -22.83
N TRP A 25 -36.02 -17.78 -22.60
CA TRP A 25 -36.85 -16.56 -22.57
C TRP A 25 -36.54 -15.63 -21.39
N ARG A 26 -36.06 -16.17 -20.27
CA ARG A 26 -35.50 -15.38 -19.17
C ARG A 26 -34.21 -14.68 -19.62
N ASP A 27 -33.30 -15.39 -20.26
CA ASP A 27 -32.01 -14.85 -20.73
C ASP A 27 -32.20 -13.77 -21.81
N GLU A 28 -33.25 -13.90 -22.63
CA GLU A 28 -33.69 -12.88 -23.59
C GLU A 28 -34.45 -11.69 -22.94
N GLY A 29 -34.74 -11.75 -21.63
CA GLY A 29 -35.49 -10.71 -20.91
C GLY A 29 -37.00 -10.67 -21.21
N ARG A 30 -37.54 -11.72 -21.84
CA ARG A 30 -38.97 -11.84 -22.20
C ARG A 30 -39.83 -12.37 -21.05
N VAL A 31 -39.23 -13.13 -20.14
CA VAL A 31 -39.88 -13.63 -18.92
C VAL A 31 -39.24 -12.97 -17.69
N LEU A 32 -40.04 -12.22 -16.94
CA LEU A 32 -39.63 -11.57 -15.70
C LEU A 32 -40.04 -12.41 -14.50
N PRO A 33 -39.35 -12.28 -13.34
CA PRO A 33 -39.69 -13.01 -12.12
C PRO A 33 -41.14 -12.81 -11.67
N SER A 34 -41.73 -11.64 -11.96
CA SER A 34 -43.11 -11.27 -11.60
C SER A 34 -44.18 -11.79 -12.55
N ASN A 35 -43.82 -12.42 -13.67
CA ASN A 35 -44.80 -12.91 -14.64
C ASN A 35 -45.55 -14.11 -14.06
N GLN A 36 -46.83 -14.26 -14.39
CA GLN A 36 -47.60 -15.42 -13.95
C GLN A 36 -47.27 -16.63 -14.82
N ALA A 37 -47.12 -17.79 -14.20
CA ALA A 37 -46.86 -19.05 -14.86
C ALA A 37 -47.70 -20.15 -14.23
N ARG A 38 -48.12 -21.13 -15.02
CA ARG A 38 -48.80 -22.33 -14.52
C ARG A 38 -48.28 -23.56 -15.26
N ARG A 39 -48.39 -24.73 -14.64
CA ARG A 39 -48.12 -25.98 -15.35
C ARG A 39 -49.25 -26.28 -16.34
N ALA A 40 -48.94 -26.97 -17.43
CA ALA A 40 -49.94 -27.36 -18.41
C ALA A 40 -51.00 -28.33 -17.81
N ASP A 41 -50.62 -29.09 -16.78
CA ASP A 41 -51.46 -30.06 -16.06
C ASP A 41 -52.13 -29.49 -14.80
N ALA A 42 -51.92 -28.21 -14.47
CA ALA A 42 -52.49 -27.56 -13.29
C ALA A 42 -53.13 -26.19 -13.62
N ASP A 43 -54.25 -25.89 -12.98
CA ASP A 43 -54.94 -24.61 -13.13
C ASP A 43 -54.46 -23.52 -12.15
N LEU A 44 -53.45 -23.84 -11.33
CA LEU A 44 -52.88 -22.90 -10.37
C LEU A 44 -51.84 -22.01 -11.05
N TRP A 45 -52.13 -20.71 -11.08
CA TRP A 45 -51.16 -19.68 -11.46
C TRP A 45 -50.26 -19.35 -10.28
N ILE A 46 -48.96 -19.52 -10.49
CA ILE A 46 -47.89 -19.12 -9.59
C ILE A 46 -47.05 -18.03 -10.24
N THR A 47 -46.16 -17.40 -9.47
CA THR A 47 -45.20 -16.45 -10.04
C THR A 47 -44.06 -17.22 -10.73
N ALA A 48 -43.53 -16.72 -11.85
CA ALA A 48 -42.42 -17.37 -12.56
C ALA A 48 -41.17 -17.55 -11.68
N ALA A 49 -40.97 -16.66 -10.68
CA ALA A 49 -39.95 -16.80 -9.64
C ALA A 49 -40.08 -18.08 -8.79
N GLU A 50 -41.29 -18.64 -8.66
CA GLU A 50 -41.56 -19.83 -7.85
C GLU A 50 -41.27 -21.14 -8.62
N ILE A 51 -41.00 -21.06 -9.92
CA ILE A 51 -40.58 -22.22 -10.72
C ILE A 51 -39.14 -22.57 -10.34
N ARG A 52 -38.97 -23.74 -9.70
CA ARG A 52 -37.65 -24.28 -9.35
C ARG A 52 -36.77 -24.41 -10.58
N GLY A 53 -35.52 -23.97 -10.49
CA GLY A 53 -34.56 -23.99 -11.60
C GLY A 53 -34.74 -22.91 -12.68
N LEU A 54 -35.80 -22.08 -12.66
CA LEU A 54 -35.98 -21.01 -13.65
C LEU A 54 -35.22 -19.73 -13.28
N PHE A 55 -35.27 -19.32 -12.02
CA PHE A 55 -34.54 -18.14 -11.49
C PHE A 55 -33.50 -18.49 -10.43
N GLU A 56 -33.34 -19.77 -10.10
CA GLU A 56 -32.25 -20.22 -9.24
C GLU A 56 -30.91 -19.99 -9.98
N PRO A 57 -29.92 -19.36 -9.31
CA PRO A 57 -28.57 -19.32 -9.86
C PRO A 57 -28.14 -20.76 -10.09
N ALA A 58 -27.73 -21.07 -11.33
CA ALA A 58 -27.29 -22.41 -11.68
C ALA A 58 -26.33 -22.91 -10.59
N PRO A 59 -26.56 -24.09 -9.98
CA PRO A 59 -25.57 -24.66 -9.09
C PRO A 59 -24.31 -24.81 -9.95
N MET A 60 -23.30 -24.00 -9.61
CA MET A 60 -21.99 -24.10 -10.25
C MET A 60 -21.61 -25.57 -10.20
N ALA A 61 -21.33 -26.13 -11.39
CA ALA A 61 -20.81 -27.48 -11.52
C ALA A 61 -19.75 -27.64 -10.43
N SER A 62 -19.98 -28.64 -9.58
CA SER A 62 -19.16 -28.95 -8.42
C SER A 62 -17.73 -29.21 -8.88
N ASP A 63 -16.91 -28.16 -8.88
CA ASP A 63 -15.47 -28.29 -8.75
C ASP A 63 -15.19 -28.96 -7.39
N PRO A 64 -14.23 -29.90 -7.31
CA PRO A 64 -13.98 -30.63 -6.08
C PRO A 64 -13.50 -29.65 -5.00
N ALA A 65 -14.33 -29.50 -3.96
CA ALA A 65 -14.04 -28.79 -2.72
C ALA A 65 -13.71 -27.29 -2.88
N GLU A 66 -14.75 -26.47 -3.07
CA GLU A 66 -14.71 -25.08 -2.60
C GLU A 66 -14.71 -25.11 -1.06
N ILE A 67 -13.49 -25.18 -0.51
CA ILE A 67 -13.22 -24.77 0.86
C ILE A 67 -13.75 -23.34 0.98
N PRO A 68 -14.61 -23.00 1.97
CA PRO A 68 -15.07 -21.61 2.18
C PRO A 68 -13.84 -20.73 2.16
N PRO A 69 -13.80 -19.58 1.43
CA PRO A 69 -12.58 -18.94 0.99
C PRO A 69 -11.59 -18.89 2.15
N SER A 70 -10.69 -19.88 2.17
CA SER A 70 -9.87 -20.09 3.35
C SER A 70 -8.98 -18.87 3.34
N ARG A 71 -9.15 -18.03 4.36
CA ARG A 71 -8.42 -16.78 4.53
C ARG A 71 -7.01 -16.91 3.98
N ARG A 72 -6.68 -16.14 2.93
CA ARG A 72 -5.41 -16.33 2.22
C ARG A 72 -4.27 -16.31 3.23
N SER A 73 -3.52 -17.42 3.30
CA SER A 73 -2.37 -17.53 4.20
C SER A 73 -1.42 -16.36 3.97
N PHE A 74 -0.72 -15.91 5.02
CA PHE A 74 0.26 -14.83 4.89
C PHE A 74 1.33 -15.16 3.82
N ALA A 75 1.75 -16.43 3.73
CA ALA A 75 2.66 -16.91 2.70
C ALA A 75 2.06 -16.77 1.28
N HIS A 76 0.73 -16.95 1.15
CA HIS A 76 0.02 -16.72 -0.11
C HIS A 76 0.05 -15.24 -0.52
N ILE A 77 -0.09 -14.29 0.42
CA ILE A 77 0.06 -12.86 0.12
C ILE A 77 1.46 -12.55 -0.41
N LEU A 78 2.50 -13.10 0.22
CA LEU A 78 3.88 -12.90 -0.22
C LEU A 78 4.15 -13.53 -1.59
N ALA A 79 3.71 -14.76 -1.81
CA ALA A 79 3.86 -15.44 -3.09
C ALA A 79 3.14 -14.69 -4.22
N GLU A 80 1.91 -14.22 -3.97
CA GLU A 80 1.14 -13.48 -4.95
C GLU A 80 1.72 -12.08 -5.20
N THR A 81 2.31 -11.46 -4.17
CA THR A 81 3.07 -10.20 -4.29
C THR A 81 4.23 -10.36 -5.28
N LEU A 82 5.03 -11.42 -5.11
CA LEU A 82 6.14 -11.72 -6.01
C LEU A 82 5.66 -12.07 -7.42
N ARG A 83 4.55 -12.81 -7.53
CA ARG A 83 3.95 -13.15 -8.83
C ARG A 83 3.50 -11.90 -9.59
N ILE A 84 2.79 -10.99 -8.93
CA ILE A 84 2.34 -9.72 -9.53
C ILE A 84 3.53 -8.85 -9.90
N TYR A 85 4.53 -8.73 -9.02
CA TYR A 85 5.74 -7.96 -9.30
C TYR A 85 6.47 -8.50 -10.54
N ARG A 86 6.64 -9.82 -10.64
CA ARG A 86 7.28 -10.46 -11.80
C ARG A 86 6.47 -10.26 -13.08
N LYS A 87 5.14 -10.36 -13.01
CA LYS A 87 4.23 -10.15 -14.16
C LYS A 87 4.25 -8.70 -14.65
N GLY A 88 4.33 -7.74 -13.74
CA GLY A 88 4.33 -6.29 -14.03
C GLY A 88 5.70 -5.62 -13.98
N PHE A 89 6.80 -6.39 -13.99
CA PHE A 89 8.14 -5.90 -13.63
C PHE A 89 8.52 -4.60 -14.35
N PHE A 90 8.38 -4.56 -15.67
CA PHE A 90 8.72 -3.37 -16.46
C PHE A 90 7.86 -2.16 -16.10
N GLN A 91 6.57 -2.34 -15.85
CA GLN A 91 5.68 -1.24 -15.47
C GLN A 91 6.05 -0.67 -14.10
N PHE A 92 6.34 -1.54 -13.12
CA PHE A 92 6.87 -1.12 -11.82
C PHE A 92 8.24 -0.47 -11.93
N PHE A 93 9.11 -0.97 -12.81
CA PHE A 93 10.42 -0.39 -13.09
C PHE A 93 10.30 1.05 -13.60
N TYR A 94 9.42 1.31 -14.58
CA TYR A 94 9.18 2.68 -15.07
C TYR A 94 8.65 3.62 -13.98
N LEU A 95 7.74 3.14 -13.12
CA LEU A 95 7.28 3.92 -11.97
C LEU A 95 8.42 4.22 -11.00
N THR A 96 9.28 3.25 -10.73
CA THR A 96 10.44 3.44 -9.85
C THR A 96 11.43 4.44 -10.46
N VAL A 97 11.70 4.36 -11.76
CA VAL A 97 12.58 5.31 -12.48
C VAL A 97 12.04 6.74 -12.38
N LEU A 98 10.72 6.94 -12.41
CA LEU A 98 10.10 8.26 -12.27
C LEU A 98 10.54 8.99 -10.97
N VAL A 99 10.70 8.26 -9.87
CA VAL A 99 11.12 8.82 -8.58
C VAL A 99 12.64 8.74 -8.38
N ALA A 100 13.27 7.67 -8.87
CA ALA A 100 14.69 7.44 -8.69
C ALA A 100 15.52 8.39 -9.56
N LEU A 101 15.13 8.63 -10.81
CA LEU A 101 15.92 9.40 -11.77
C LEU A 101 16.25 10.82 -11.28
N PRO A 102 15.29 11.62 -10.77
CA PRO A 102 15.61 12.93 -10.21
C PRO A 102 16.61 12.82 -9.04
N SER A 103 16.42 11.86 -8.14
CA SER A 103 17.32 11.65 -7.01
C SER A 103 18.74 11.27 -7.45
N LEU A 104 18.87 10.40 -8.45
CA LEU A 104 20.15 10.00 -9.03
C LEU A 104 20.85 11.18 -9.69
N CYS A 105 20.12 12.00 -10.45
CA CYS A 105 20.65 13.23 -11.05
C CYS A 105 21.16 14.20 -9.98
N ALA A 106 20.43 14.35 -8.86
CA ALA A 106 20.83 15.22 -7.75
C ALA A 106 22.13 14.72 -7.08
N GLN A 107 22.24 13.41 -6.83
CA GLN A 107 23.43 12.79 -6.24
C GLN A 107 24.66 12.92 -7.16
N LEU A 108 24.49 12.66 -8.46
CA LEU A 108 25.55 12.80 -9.46
C LEU A 108 26.01 14.24 -9.59
N SER A 109 25.08 15.21 -9.58
CA SER A 109 25.41 16.64 -9.60
C SER A 109 26.25 17.05 -8.39
N GLY A 110 25.86 16.61 -7.19
CA GLY A 110 26.64 16.87 -5.96
C GLY A 110 28.05 16.29 -5.99
N SER A 111 28.22 15.10 -6.58
CA SER A 111 29.54 14.47 -6.73
C SER A 111 30.45 15.20 -7.73
N ALA A 112 29.88 15.81 -8.78
CA ALA A 112 30.63 16.42 -9.88
C ALA A 112 31.17 17.83 -9.56
N VAL A 113 30.63 18.51 -8.55
CA VAL A 113 31.05 19.86 -8.15
C VAL A 113 32.26 19.83 -7.21
N GLY A 114 32.56 18.67 -6.59
CA GLY A 114 33.70 18.52 -5.71
C GLY A 114 33.46 19.16 -4.34
N ALA A 115 33.82 18.43 -3.30
CA ALA A 115 33.80 18.85 -1.90
C ALA A 115 34.92 19.85 -1.60
N SER A 116 34.98 21.00 -2.28
CA SER A 116 35.98 22.02 -1.96
C SER A 116 35.50 22.85 -0.77
N PRO A 117 36.24 22.89 0.36
CA PRO A 117 35.85 23.65 1.55
C PRO A 117 35.89 25.17 1.34
N ASN A 118 36.51 25.62 0.24
CA ASN A 118 36.45 27.01 -0.19
C ASN A 118 35.25 27.18 -1.12
N ILE A 119 34.09 27.46 -0.54
CA ILE A 119 32.91 27.90 -1.29
C ILE A 119 33.21 29.30 -1.83
N ASN A 120 33.95 29.36 -2.94
CA ASN A 120 33.78 30.48 -3.84
C ASN A 120 32.36 30.35 -4.39
N MET A 121 31.56 31.41 -4.25
CA MET A 121 30.24 31.54 -4.88
C MET A 121 30.40 31.65 -6.39
N ASP A 122 30.91 30.57 -6.99
CA ASP A 122 31.09 30.43 -8.43
C ASP A 122 29.75 30.11 -9.07
N LEU A 123 29.52 30.63 -10.27
CA LEU A 123 28.27 30.45 -11.03
C LEU A 123 27.95 28.95 -11.20
N ARG A 124 28.98 28.11 -11.29
CA ARG A 124 28.87 26.65 -11.37
C ARG A 124 28.24 26.03 -10.12
N THR A 125 28.60 26.51 -8.93
CA THR A 125 28.04 26.03 -7.65
C THR A 125 26.57 26.45 -7.53
N LEU A 126 26.23 27.67 -7.95
CA LEU A 126 24.85 28.16 -7.98
C LEU A 126 23.98 27.33 -8.93
N ILE A 127 24.45 27.06 -10.15
CA ILE A 127 23.74 26.23 -11.14
C ILE A 127 23.50 24.82 -10.59
N ALA A 128 24.52 24.21 -9.99
CA ALA A 128 24.39 22.88 -9.41
C ALA A 128 23.43 22.84 -8.20
N ALA A 129 23.44 23.88 -7.35
CA ALA A 129 22.51 24.01 -6.24
C ALA A 129 21.06 24.13 -6.72
N VAL A 130 20.80 25.01 -7.71
CA VAL A 130 19.47 25.17 -8.32
C VAL A 130 19.01 23.88 -8.99
N PHE A 131 19.90 23.21 -9.72
CA PHE A 131 19.59 21.92 -10.35
C PHE A 131 19.25 20.84 -9.32
N THR A 132 20.06 20.71 -8.26
CA THR A 132 19.84 19.74 -7.17
C THR A 132 18.52 20.03 -6.45
N PHE A 133 18.24 21.30 -6.18
CA PHE A 133 16.97 21.73 -5.60
C PHE A 133 15.77 21.42 -6.51
N GLY A 134 15.88 21.69 -7.81
CA GLY A 134 14.85 21.34 -8.79
C GLY A 134 14.60 19.83 -8.85
N MET A 135 15.66 19.02 -8.82
CA MET A 135 15.55 17.56 -8.78
C MET A 135 14.92 17.04 -7.48
N LEU A 136 15.20 17.68 -6.35
CA LEU A 136 14.54 17.39 -5.08
C LEU A 136 13.03 17.66 -5.16
N LEU A 137 12.63 18.83 -5.68
CA LEU A 137 11.22 19.17 -5.88
C LEU A 137 10.52 18.21 -6.83
N LEU A 138 11.19 17.82 -7.92
CA LEU A 138 10.66 16.85 -8.87
C LEU A 138 10.47 15.47 -8.23
N SER A 139 11.42 15.02 -7.41
CA SER A 139 11.30 13.77 -6.65
C SER A 139 10.11 13.81 -5.68
N LEU A 140 9.95 14.92 -4.93
CA LEU A 140 8.81 15.15 -4.04
C LEU A 140 7.48 15.13 -4.79
N ALA A 141 7.41 15.76 -5.97
CA ALA A 141 6.20 15.77 -6.79
C ALA A 141 5.91 14.41 -7.47
N ALA A 142 6.93 13.58 -7.72
CA ALA A 142 6.79 12.25 -8.31
C ALA A 142 6.28 11.20 -7.30
N TRP A 143 6.52 11.38 -6.01
CA TRP A 143 6.11 10.46 -4.95
C TRP A 143 4.62 10.10 -4.98
N PRO A 144 3.67 11.07 -5.03
CA PRO A 144 2.25 10.76 -5.12
C PRO A 144 1.88 9.93 -6.36
N VAL A 145 2.50 10.21 -7.50
CA VAL A 145 2.28 9.47 -8.76
C VAL A 145 2.76 8.03 -8.62
N PHE A 146 3.93 7.82 -8.02
CA PHE A 146 4.48 6.50 -7.77
C PHE A 146 3.58 5.66 -6.86
N ILE A 147 3.12 6.24 -5.75
CA ILE A 147 2.24 5.57 -4.79
C ILE A 147 0.91 5.17 -5.45
N ALA A 148 0.24 6.13 -6.11
CA ALA A 148 -1.01 5.84 -6.81
C ALA A 148 -0.82 4.84 -7.95
N GLY A 149 0.29 4.97 -8.70
CA GLY A 149 0.64 4.09 -9.80
C GLY A 149 0.82 2.65 -9.37
N ILE A 150 1.51 2.39 -8.26
CA ILE A 150 1.66 1.02 -7.71
C ILE A 150 0.29 0.44 -7.35
N GLN A 151 -0.57 1.22 -6.70
CA GLN A 151 -1.88 0.75 -6.26
C GLN A 151 -2.80 0.39 -7.43
N ILE A 152 -2.92 1.29 -8.41
CA ILE A 152 -3.73 1.08 -9.61
C ILE A 152 -3.19 -0.11 -10.41
N LEU A 153 -1.88 -0.15 -10.65
CA LEU A 153 -1.24 -1.21 -11.43
C LEU A 153 -1.43 -2.58 -10.77
N THR A 154 -1.26 -2.64 -9.45
CA THR A 154 -1.49 -3.87 -8.69
C THR A 154 -2.94 -4.33 -8.82
N ALA A 155 -3.90 -3.40 -8.70
CA ALA A 155 -5.32 -3.70 -8.84
C ALA A 155 -5.66 -4.22 -10.25
N GLU A 156 -5.09 -3.64 -11.31
CA GLU A 156 -5.31 -4.11 -12.67
C GLU A 156 -4.69 -5.48 -12.93
N LEU A 157 -3.46 -5.71 -12.48
CA LEU A 157 -2.76 -6.99 -12.65
C LEU A 157 -3.42 -8.13 -11.85
N ALA A 158 -3.90 -7.82 -10.64
CA ALA A 158 -4.67 -8.75 -9.81
C ALA A 158 -6.04 -9.10 -10.44
N ALA A 159 -6.66 -8.14 -11.14
CA ALA A 159 -7.88 -8.37 -11.92
C ALA A 159 -7.62 -9.03 -13.30
N GLY A 160 -6.37 -9.42 -13.61
CA GLY A 160 -6.01 -10.05 -14.87
C GLY A 160 -5.94 -9.12 -16.09
N ARG A 161 -6.15 -7.80 -15.91
CA ARG A 161 -6.12 -6.82 -17.00
C ARG A 161 -4.69 -6.44 -17.38
N LYS A 162 -4.48 -6.02 -18.65
CA LYS A 162 -3.21 -5.48 -19.14
C LYS A 162 -3.21 -3.95 -19.00
N ALA A 163 -2.46 -3.44 -18.03
CA ALA A 163 -2.28 -2.00 -17.83
C ALA A 163 -1.32 -1.41 -18.89
N ARG A 164 -1.74 -0.36 -19.62
CA ARG A 164 -0.83 0.44 -20.46
C ARG A 164 -0.20 1.54 -19.61
N ILE A 165 1.13 1.71 -19.70
CA ILE A 165 1.91 2.67 -18.87
C ILE A 165 1.39 4.11 -19.02
N VAL A 166 1.05 4.53 -20.23
CA VAL A 166 0.54 5.90 -20.49
C VAL A 166 -0.82 6.13 -19.84
N GLY A 167 -1.71 5.13 -19.92
CA GLY A 167 -3.02 5.18 -19.27
C GLY A 167 -2.89 5.20 -17.73
N LEU A 168 -1.98 4.38 -17.21
CA LEU A 168 -1.64 4.32 -15.78
C LEU A 168 -1.14 5.67 -15.26
N PHE A 169 -0.22 6.32 -15.98
CA PHE A 169 0.33 7.61 -15.58
C PHE A 169 -0.75 8.70 -15.53
N ASN A 170 -1.60 8.79 -16.56
CA ASN A 170 -2.68 9.75 -16.60
C ASN A 170 -3.71 9.50 -15.48
N GLN A 171 -4.01 8.24 -15.18
CA GLN A 171 -4.89 7.89 -14.08
C GLN A 171 -4.28 8.22 -12.71
N ALA A 172 -2.98 7.95 -12.51
CA ALA A 172 -2.27 8.30 -11.29
C ALA A 172 -2.23 9.81 -11.05
N LEU A 173 -2.05 10.62 -12.11
CA LEU A 173 -2.09 12.09 -12.03
C LEU A 173 -3.43 12.63 -11.54
N LYS A 174 -4.56 11.98 -11.86
CA LYS A 174 -5.88 12.39 -11.35
C LYS A 174 -5.98 12.29 -9.83
N PHE A 175 -5.27 11.33 -9.23
CA PHE A 175 -5.23 11.15 -7.77
C PHE A 175 -4.13 11.97 -7.08
N TRP A 176 -3.29 12.67 -7.86
CA TRP A 176 -2.14 13.43 -7.35
C TRP A 176 -2.48 14.36 -6.18
N PRO A 177 -3.48 15.28 -6.26
CA PRO A 177 -3.70 16.24 -5.18
C PRO A 177 -4.13 15.56 -3.87
N ARG A 178 -4.91 14.48 -3.98
CA ARG A 178 -5.39 13.72 -2.81
C ARG A 178 -4.24 12.97 -2.14
N VAL A 179 -3.40 12.30 -2.94
CA VAL A 179 -2.25 11.56 -2.41
C VAL A 179 -1.17 12.53 -1.91
N ALA A 180 -0.96 13.67 -2.56
CA ALA A 180 -0.03 14.70 -2.11
C ALA A 180 -0.43 15.28 -0.74
N LEU A 181 -1.71 15.60 -0.54
CA LEU A 181 -2.22 16.07 0.75
C LEU A 181 -1.99 15.03 1.86
N LEU A 182 -2.27 13.75 1.56
CA LEU A 182 -1.97 12.65 2.48
C LEU A 182 -0.47 12.56 2.76
N CYS A 183 0.40 12.67 1.75
CA CYS A 183 1.85 12.66 1.94
C CYS A 183 2.31 13.81 2.86
N ILE A 184 1.80 15.03 2.69
CA ILE A 184 2.14 16.17 3.56
C ILE A 184 1.75 15.86 5.01
N PHE A 185 0.52 15.36 5.22
CA PHE A 185 0.06 14.98 6.55
C PHE A 185 0.92 13.88 7.17
N VAL A 186 1.26 12.86 6.39
CA VAL A 186 2.11 11.74 6.78
C VAL A 186 3.50 12.22 7.18
N TYR A 187 4.14 13.05 6.36
CA TYR A 187 5.46 13.59 6.64
C TYR A 187 5.45 14.49 7.87
N GLY A 188 4.43 15.33 8.05
CA GLY A 188 4.26 16.15 9.25
C GLY A 188 4.12 15.30 10.52
N ALA A 189 3.31 14.23 10.47
CA ALA A 189 3.18 13.30 11.58
C ALA A 189 4.49 12.57 11.88
N TYR A 190 5.22 12.09 10.88
CA TYR A 190 6.53 11.45 11.10
C TYR A 190 7.55 12.41 11.68
N PHE A 191 7.60 13.64 11.18
CA PHE A 191 8.48 14.67 11.70
C PHE A 191 8.21 14.89 13.20
N PHE A 192 6.94 15.07 13.57
CA PHE A 192 6.54 15.25 14.97
C PHE A 192 6.91 14.03 15.84
N TRP A 193 6.55 12.82 15.41
CA TRP A 193 6.78 11.59 16.17
C TRP A 193 8.23 11.08 16.14
N THR A 194 9.10 11.69 15.34
CA THR A 194 10.54 11.40 15.35
C THR A 194 11.29 12.44 16.18
N LEU A 195 11.01 13.73 15.95
CA LEU A 195 11.76 14.82 16.57
C LEU A 195 11.48 14.94 18.07
N LEU A 196 10.22 14.77 18.49
CA LEU A 196 9.84 14.90 19.89
C LEU A 196 10.48 13.80 20.75
N PRO A 197 10.37 12.49 20.44
CA PRO A 197 11.05 11.45 21.20
C PRO A 197 12.58 11.57 21.14
N LEU A 198 13.14 11.94 19.97
CA LEU A 198 14.58 12.17 19.84
C LEU A 198 15.07 13.27 20.78
N GLY A 199 14.34 14.40 20.87
CA GLY A 199 14.66 15.47 21.80
C GLY A 199 14.63 15.02 23.26
N ILE A 200 13.63 14.21 23.64
CA ILE A 200 13.54 13.64 24.99
C ILE A 200 14.72 12.69 25.28
N ILE A 201 15.08 11.83 24.32
CA ILE A 201 16.23 10.92 24.47
C ILE A 201 17.53 11.72 24.63
N LEU A 202 17.73 12.78 23.84
CA LEU A 202 18.89 13.65 23.95
C LEU A 202 18.94 14.40 25.30
N MET A 203 17.79 14.82 25.84
CA MET A 203 17.72 15.40 27.19
C MET A 203 18.16 14.41 28.27
N PHE A 204 17.80 13.13 28.16
CA PHE A 204 18.26 12.10 29.10
C PHE A 204 19.74 11.74 28.92
N ALA A 205 20.26 11.82 27.69
CA ALA A 205 21.68 11.61 27.43
C ALA A 205 22.53 12.76 28.01
N ALA A 206 22.03 14.00 27.94
CA ALA A 206 22.73 15.19 28.43
C ALA A 206 22.74 15.32 29.97
N SER A 207 21.80 14.68 30.68
CA SER A 207 21.70 14.75 32.16
C SER A 207 22.63 13.77 32.90
N GLY A 208 23.48 13.04 32.18
CA GLY A 208 24.42 12.06 32.71
C GLY A 208 23.85 10.63 32.72
N PRO A 209 24.71 9.61 32.49
CA PRO A 209 24.25 8.22 32.42
C PRO A 209 23.87 7.70 33.80
N SER A 210 22.58 7.49 34.01
CA SER A 210 22.02 6.77 35.16
C SER A 210 21.22 5.58 34.66
N LEU A 211 21.10 4.51 35.46
CA LEU A 211 20.30 3.35 35.09
C LEU A 211 18.83 3.74 34.78
N ILE A 212 18.31 4.74 35.51
CA ILE A 212 16.95 5.26 35.32
C ILE A 212 16.84 6.02 34.01
N SER A 213 17.80 6.89 33.67
CA SER A 213 17.77 7.65 32.41
C SER A 213 17.94 6.74 31.19
N ILE A 214 18.77 5.70 31.28
CA ILE A 214 18.90 4.67 30.23
C ILE A 214 17.59 3.90 30.07
N PHE A 215 16.99 3.42 31.16
CA PHE A 215 15.71 2.70 31.10
C PHE A 215 14.60 3.55 30.49
N LEU A 216 14.52 4.82 30.88
CA LEU A 216 13.50 5.75 30.37
C LEU A 216 13.74 6.09 28.89
N ALA A 217 14.98 6.27 28.47
CA ALA A 217 15.34 6.46 27.05
C ALA A 217 14.96 5.23 26.21
N LEU A 218 15.20 4.01 26.70
CA LEU A 218 14.78 2.78 26.04
C LEU A 218 13.26 2.66 25.93
N LEU A 219 12.51 3.09 26.96
CA LEU A 219 11.05 3.10 26.94
C LEU A 219 10.53 4.09 25.88
N VAL A 220 11.10 5.30 25.84
CA VAL A 220 10.77 6.30 24.81
C VAL A 220 11.09 5.80 23.41
N LEU A 221 12.24 5.14 23.23
CA LEU A 221 12.63 4.54 21.95
C LEU A 221 11.66 3.41 21.53
N ALA A 222 11.31 2.52 22.45
CA ALA A 222 10.34 1.45 22.19
C ALA A 222 8.97 2.01 21.80
N PHE A 223 8.52 3.05 22.50
CA PHE A 223 7.30 3.78 22.18
C PHE A 223 7.37 4.45 20.80
N GLN A 224 8.51 5.07 20.46
CA GLN A 224 8.76 5.69 19.16
C GLN A 224 8.67 4.65 18.02
N VAL A 225 9.35 3.51 18.15
CA VAL A 225 9.29 2.43 17.16
C VAL A 225 7.85 1.91 17.00
N TRP A 226 7.15 1.73 18.12
CA TRP A 226 5.77 1.26 18.11
C TRP A 226 4.81 2.24 17.43
N ILE A 227 4.87 3.54 17.76
CA ILE A 227 3.97 4.54 17.18
C ILE A 227 4.26 4.74 15.69
N ILE A 228 5.53 4.77 15.28
CA ILE A 228 5.96 4.89 13.88
C ILE A 228 5.42 3.70 13.07
N GLY A 229 5.63 2.47 13.54
CA GLY A 229 5.12 1.28 12.86
C GLY A 229 3.60 1.28 12.75
N ARG A 230 2.90 1.71 13.80
CA ARG A 230 1.43 1.82 13.79
C ARG A 230 0.92 2.88 12.83
N LEU A 231 1.56 4.05 12.80
CA LEU A 231 1.23 5.12 11.87
C LEU A 231 1.48 4.69 10.44
N PHE A 232 2.61 4.02 10.17
CA PHE A 232 2.94 3.49 8.85
C PHE A 232 1.84 2.60 8.28
N VAL A 233 1.40 1.61 9.05
CA VAL A 233 0.35 0.68 8.62
C VAL A 233 -0.97 1.41 8.37
N ASN A 234 -1.35 2.34 9.27
CA ASN A 234 -2.56 3.15 9.09
C ASN A 234 -2.49 3.99 7.82
N PHE A 235 -1.36 4.65 7.57
CA PHE A 235 -1.17 5.48 6.38
C PHE A 235 -1.28 4.68 5.09
N LEU A 236 -0.69 3.48 5.04
CA LEU A 236 -0.83 2.62 3.87
C LEU A 236 -2.28 2.23 3.63
N PHE A 237 -3.05 1.90 4.67
CA PHE A 237 -4.49 1.68 4.53
C PHE A 237 -5.22 2.93 4.02
N TRP A 238 -4.91 4.13 4.55
CA TRP A 238 -5.54 5.39 4.10
C TRP A 238 -5.30 5.62 2.62
N GLN A 239 -4.08 5.39 2.15
CA GLN A 239 -3.75 5.50 0.74
C GLN A 239 -4.54 4.50 -0.12
N GLN A 240 -4.74 3.25 0.34
CA GLN A 240 -5.57 2.29 -0.40
C GLN A 240 -7.02 2.77 -0.54
N PHE A 241 -7.62 3.31 0.52
CA PHE A 241 -8.99 3.85 0.45
C PHE A 241 -9.08 5.12 -0.41
N ALA A 242 -8.07 5.99 -0.39
CA ALA A 242 -8.06 7.20 -1.19
C ALA A 242 -7.99 6.91 -2.71
N VAL A 243 -7.21 5.89 -3.10
CA VAL A 243 -6.97 5.58 -4.52
C VAL A 243 -7.90 4.49 -5.03
N LEU A 244 -8.04 3.36 -4.34
CA LEU A 244 -8.81 2.21 -4.82
C LEU A 244 -10.32 2.32 -4.52
N ALA A 245 -10.69 2.92 -3.39
CA ALA A 245 -12.11 3.16 -3.08
C ALA A 245 -12.58 4.55 -3.54
N GLY A 246 -11.70 5.37 -4.14
CA GLY A 246 -12.01 6.72 -4.61
C GLY A 246 -12.52 7.68 -3.53
N SER A 247 -12.34 7.31 -2.25
CA SER A 247 -12.93 8.00 -1.10
C SER A 247 -12.20 9.31 -0.81
N ASP A 248 -12.94 10.30 -0.30
CA ASP A 248 -12.34 11.55 0.19
C ASP A 248 -11.50 11.32 1.46
N ALA A 249 -10.57 12.22 1.79
CA ALA A 249 -9.59 12.02 2.87
C ALA A 249 -10.25 11.70 4.23
N ALA A 250 -11.32 12.41 4.59
CA ALA A 250 -12.04 12.18 5.84
C ALA A 250 -12.78 10.83 5.87
N SER A 251 -13.35 10.41 4.73
CA SER A 251 -14.03 9.13 4.62
C SER A 251 -13.04 7.96 4.56
N ALA A 252 -11.89 8.12 3.90
CA ALA A 252 -10.78 7.17 3.91
C ALA A 252 -10.24 6.93 5.33
N LEU A 253 -10.10 7.99 6.13
CA LEU A 253 -9.72 7.89 7.55
C LEU A 253 -10.77 7.13 8.38
N ARG A 254 -12.06 7.45 8.19
CA ARG A 254 -13.15 6.79 8.92
C ARG A 254 -13.26 5.30 8.56
N GLN A 255 -13.22 4.98 7.27
CA GLN A 255 -13.34 3.60 6.78
C GLN A 255 -12.13 2.74 7.15
N SER A 256 -10.92 3.28 7.01
CA SER A 256 -9.71 2.58 7.46
C SER A 256 -9.71 2.30 8.96
N LYS A 257 -10.20 3.22 9.80
CA LYS A 257 -10.34 2.98 11.24
C LYS A 257 -11.36 1.88 11.54
N LYS A 258 -12.43 1.78 10.75
CA LYS A 258 -13.42 0.69 10.85
C LYS A 258 -12.80 -0.65 10.45
N LEU A 259 -12.08 -0.69 9.31
CA LEU A 259 -11.37 -1.88 8.83
C LEU A 259 -10.25 -2.31 9.79
N ALA A 260 -9.50 -1.38 10.35
CA ALA A 260 -8.45 -1.66 11.33
C ALA A 260 -9.01 -2.25 12.64
N ARG A 261 -10.28 -1.99 12.93
CA ARG A 261 -11.00 -2.50 14.10
C ARG A 261 -11.86 -3.73 13.78
N SER A 262 -11.97 -4.14 12.51
CA SER A 262 -12.71 -5.33 12.13
C SER A 262 -11.93 -6.61 12.46
N GLY A 263 -12.64 -7.74 12.50
CA GLY A 263 -12.05 -9.03 12.85
C GLY A 263 -11.65 -9.15 14.33
N ARG A 264 -12.47 -8.61 15.24
CA ARG A 264 -12.28 -8.81 16.69
C ARG A 264 -12.41 -10.28 17.07
N ASP A 265 -13.24 -11.01 16.34
CA ASP A 265 -13.53 -12.43 16.52
C ASP A 265 -12.36 -13.33 16.04
N LEU A 266 -11.34 -12.73 15.44
CA LEU A 266 -10.18 -13.43 14.92
C LEU A 266 -8.98 -13.34 15.89
N PRO A 267 -8.09 -14.36 15.86
CA PRO A 267 -6.83 -14.32 16.58
C PRO A 267 -6.02 -13.07 16.23
N TRP A 268 -5.29 -12.52 17.21
CA TRP A 268 -4.63 -11.22 17.08
C TRP A 268 -3.71 -11.12 15.85
N PHE A 269 -2.92 -12.16 15.56
CA PHE A 269 -1.95 -12.20 14.44
C PHE A 269 -2.60 -12.17 13.06
N GLN A 270 -3.88 -12.53 13.02
CA GLN A 270 -4.68 -12.68 11.81
C GLN A 270 -5.44 -11.38 11.48
N ARG A 271 -5.46 -10.42 12.41
CA ARG A 271 -6.12 -9.12 12.21
C ARG A 271 -5.39 -8.30 11.13
N PRO A 272 -6.12 -7.49 10.33
CA PRO A 272 -5.53 -6.70 9.24
C PRO A 272 -4.37 -5.80 9.70
N LEU A 273 -4.49 -5.17 10.88
CA LEU A 273 -3.43 -4.34 11.45
C LEU A 273 -2.15 -5.13 11.72
N TRP A 274 -2.24 -6.30 12.34
CA TRP A 274 -1.07 -7.10 12.70
C TRP A 274 -0.37 -7.66 11.48
N ARG A 275 -1.13 -8.10 10.46
CA ARG A 275 -0.57 -8.53 9.18
C ARG A 275 0.18 -7.39 8.47
N GLY A 276 -0.35 -6.16 8.54
CA GLY A 276 0.34 -4.96 8.08
C GLY A 276 1.63 -4.68 8.86
N ILE A 277 1.61 -4.85 10.19
CA ILE A 277 2.80 -4.70 11.05
C ILE A 277 3.87 -5.74 10.69
N PHE A 278 3.49 -6.99 10.44
CA PHE A 278 4.43 -8.03 10.01
C PHE A 278 5.08 -7.70 8.66
N LEU A 279 4.30 -7.22 7.67
CA LEU A 279 4.86 -6.76 6.39
C LEU A 279 5.83 -5.60 6.57
N PHE A 280 5.46 -4.62 7.40
CA PHE A 280 6.33 -3.50 7.72
C PHE A 280 7.61 -3.95 8.43
N ALA A 281 7.53 -4.89 9.37
CA ALA A 281 8.67 -5.42 10.10
C ALA A 281 9.64 -6.17 9.19
N ILE A 282 9.13 -7.05 8.31
CA ILE A 282 9.94 -7.77 7.31
C ILE A 282 10.64 -6.76 6.39
N TRP A 283 9.91 -5.77 5.88
CA TRP A 283 10.49 -4.74 5.02
C TRP A 283 11.54 -3.89 5.75
N SER A 284 11.28 -3.53 7.00
CA SER A 284 12.19 -2.74 7.81
C SER A 284 13.47 -3.52 8.12
N ALA A 285 13.36 -4.80 8.46
CA ALA A 285 14.50 -5.68 8.67
C ALA A 285 15.33 -5.84 7.39
N PHE A 286 14.66 -5.97 6.24
CA PHE A 286 15.32 -6.00 4.93
C PHE A 286 16.09 -4.70 4.65
N VAL A 287 15.45 -3.53 4.80
CA VAL A 287 16.11 -2.23 4.61
C VAL A 287 17.27 -2.07 5.57
N LEU A 288 17.08 -2.42 6.84
CA LEU A 288 18.11 -2.35 7.87
C LEU A 288 19.32 -3.23 7.52
N ALA A 289 19.10 -4.44 7.00
CA ALA A 289 20.19 -5.31 6.56
C ALA A 289 20.99 -4.72 5.38
N LEU A 290 20.33 -3.96 4.49
CA LEU A 290 21.01 -3.28 3.38
C LEU A 290 21.77 -2.02 3.83
N THR A 291 21.27 -1.30 4.84
CA THR A 291 21.83 0.00 5.26
C THR A 291 22.84 -0.11 6.41
N ILE A 292 22.73 -1.11 7.29
CA ILE A 292 23.63 -1.25 8.45
C ILE A 292 25.09 -1.33 8.01
N GLY A 293 25.42 -2.14 7.01
CA GLY A 293 26.82 -2.37 6.61
C GLY A 293 27.54 -1.07 6.22
N PRO A 294 27.03 -0.34 5.20
CA PRO A 294 27.58 0.95 4.78
C PRO A 294 27.68 2.01 5.88
N GLU A 295 26.67 2.08 6.75
CA GLU A 295 26.54 3.16 7.75
C GLU A 295 27.16 2.81 9.10
N TRP A 296 27.63 1.57 9.29
CA TRP A 296 28.11 1.09 10.60
C TRP A 296 29.29 1.91 11.15
N SER A 297 30.23 2.29 10.28
CA SER A 297 31.38 3.11 10.68
C SER A 297 30.94 4.50 11.16
N ALA A 298 30.01 5.12 10.43
CA ALA A 298 29.44 6.42 10.80
C ALA A 298 28.65 6.32 12.12
N ILE A 299 27.79 5.30 12.27
CA ILE A 299 27.02 5.06 13.50
C ILE A 299 27.95 4.87 14.69
N ARG A 300 29.01 4.04 14.56
CA ARG A 300 30.00 3.86 15.64
C ARG A 300 30.72 5.14 16.00
N HIS A 301 31.09 5.94 15.00
CA HIS A 301 31.74 7.22 15.22
C HIS A 301 30.82 8.20 15.96
N TYR A 302 29.58 8.36 15.51
CA TYR A 302 28.60 9.20 16.18
C TYR A 302 28.31 8.72 17.60
N PHE A 303 28.17 7.41 17.81
CA PHE A 303 27.98 6.84 19.13
C PHE A 303 29.18 7.11 20.06
N HIS A 304 30.40 7.00 19.53
CA HIS A 304 31.61 7.31 20.28
C HIS A 304 31.69 8.79 20.65
N GLU A 305 31.38 9.70 19.73
CA GLU A 305 31.32 11.14 20.03
C GLU A 305 30.24 11.46 21.08
N LEU A 306 29.04 10.88 20.95
CA LEU A 306 27.92 11.10 21.89
C LEU A 306 28.23 10.61 23.31
N THR A 307 29.02 9.54 23.43
CA THR A 307 29.36 8.94 24.73
C THR A 307 30.58 9.57 25.39
N THR A 308 31.44 10.22 24.59
CA THR A 308 32.71 10.79 25.07
C THR A 308 32.59 12.29 25.35
N SER A 309 31.77 13.02 24.60
CA SER A 309 31.64 14.46 24.72
C SER A 309 30.64 14.85 25.81
N GLN A 310 31.12 15.51 26.86
CA GLN A 310 30.29 16.07 27.93
C GLN A 310 29.69 17.44 27.56
N ASP A 311 30.26 18.13 26.56
CA ASP A 311 29.82 19.45 26.12
C ASP A 311 28.92 19.39 24.86
N PRO A 312 27.66 19.87 24.93
CA PRO A 312 26.72 19.84 23.80
C PRO A 312 27.15 20.75 22.63
N GLN A 313 27.91 21.80 22.88
CA GLN A 313 28.45 22.67 21.82
C GLN A 313 29.65 22.03 21.09
N ALA A 314 30.49 21.30 21.81
CA ALA A 314 31.59 20.54 21.22
C ALA A 314 31.08 19.39 20.34
N LEU A 315 29.97 18.76 20.73
CA LEU A 315 29.24 17.78 19.89
C LEU A 315 28.73 18.40 18.59
N LEU A 316 28.09 19.58 18.65
CA LEU A 316 27.61 20.24 17.43
C LEU A 316 28.77 20.65 16.51
N GLN A 317 29.89 21.08 17.09
CA GLN A 317 31.10 21.37 16.33
C GLN A 317 31.72 20.09 15.73
N SER A 318 31.84 18.98 16.45
CA SER A 318 32.38 17.73 15.89
C SER A 318 31.51 17.22 14.73
N LEU A 319 30.18 17.25 14.89
CA LEU A 319 29.22 16.85 13.86
C LEU A 319 29.31 17.71 12.59
N THR A 320 29.57 19.01 12.74
CA THR A 320 29.68 19.95 11.60
C THR A 320 31.06 19.93 10.96
N THR A 321 32.13 19.75 11.74
CA THR A 321 33.51 19.77 11.25
C THR A 321 33.91 18.44 10.60
N ASN A 322 33.34 17.32 11.06
CA ASN A 322 33.58 15.98 10.52
C ASN A 322 32.63 15.60 9.38
N TYR A 323 31.71 16.49 8.97
CA TYR A 323 30.92 16.29 7.76
C TYR A 323 31.79 16.47 6.50
N LYS A 324 32.71 15.52 6.28
CA LYS A 324 33.40 15.36 5.00
C LYS A 324 32.36 14.83 4.02
N PRO A 325 32.12 15.49 2.87
CA PRO A 325 31.23 14.96 1.86
C PRO A 325 31.71 13.57 1.50
N GLN A 326 30.87 12.58 1.78
CA GLN A 326 31.22 11.18 1.66
C GLN A 326 31.62 10.92 0.20
N ALA A 327 32.85 10.48 -0.02
CA ALA A 327 33.30 10.09 -1.35
C ALA A 327 32.35 9.03 -1.91
N PHE A 328 32.08 9.08 -3.21
CA PHE A 328 31.10 8.21 -3.85
C PHE A 328 31.35 6.73 -3.52
N ASN A 329 30.42 6.10 -2.81
CA ASN A 329 30.51 4.71 -2.38
C ASN A 329 29.66 3.83 -3.30
N LEU A 330 30.30 3.20 -4.28
CA LEU A 330 29.62 2.36 -5.28
C LEU A 330 28.81 1.20 -4.64
N PRO A 331 29.34 0.43 -3.67
CA PRO A 331 28.57 -0.57 -2.95
C PRO A 331 27.28 -0.01 -2.33
N SER A 332 27.35 1.09 -1.57
CA SER A 332 26.18 1.71 -0.95
C SER A 332 25.16 2.18 -1.99
N PHE A 333 25.66 2.74 -3.09
CA PHE A 333 24.85 3.17 -4.21
C PHE A 333 24.10 1.99 -4.86
N LEU A 334 24.77 0.88 -5.13
CA LEU A 334 24.16 -0.33 -5.69
C LEU A 334 23.12 -0.93 -4.75
N LEU A 335 23.39 -1.00 -3.44
CA LEU A 335 22.41 -1.46 -2.45
C LEU A 335 21.18 -0.52 -2.39
N GLY A 336 21.39 0.79 -2.49
CA GLY A 336 20.31 1.78 -2.60
C GLY A 336 19.46 1.60 -3.87
N LEU A 337 20.07 1.26 -5.00
CA LEU A 337 19.35 0.92 -6.23
C LEU A 337 18.51 -0.35 -6.06
N VAL A 338 19.06 -1.40 -5.45
CA VAL A 338 18.34 -2.65 -5.16
C VAL A 338 17.14 -2.38 -4.25
N GLN A 339 17.34 -1.62 -3.17
CA GLN A 339 16.25 -1.23 -2.26
C GLN A 339 15.16 -0.44 -3.00
N THR A 340 15.54 0.48 -3.89
CA THR A 340 14.62 1.31 -4.65
C THR A 340 13.82 0.49 -5.66
N LEU A 341 14.45 -0.46 -6.33
CA LEU A 341 13.84 -1.38 -7.30
C LEU A 341 12.86 -2.37 -6.65
N LEU A 342 13.12 -2.78 -5.42
CA LEU A 342 12.27 -3.70 -4.64
C LEU A 342 11.15 -2.99 -3.85
N ARG A 343 11.21 -1.65 -3.71
CA ARG A 343 10.19 -0.86 -3.00
C ARG A 343 8.75 -1.12 -3.44
N PRO A 344 8.44 -1.36 -4.73
CA PRO A 344 7.08 -1.69 -5.17
C PRO A 344 6.49 -2.95 -4.51
N LEU A 345 7.33 -3.92 -4.08
CA LEU A 345 6.85 -5.13 -3.41
C LEU A 345 6.03 -4.82 -2.16
N LEU A 346 6.46 -3.83 -1.39
CA LEU A 346 5.73 -3.40 -0.19
C LEU A 346 4.35 -2.84 -0.56
N GLY A 347 4.28 -1.98 -1.59
CA GLY A 347 3.01 -1.41 -2.05
C GLY A 347 2.04 -2.48 -2.55
N ILE A 348 2.53 -3.45 -3.32
CA ILE A 348 1.75 -4.58 -3.83
C ILE A 348 1.19 -5.41 -2.66
N ALA A 349 2.04 -5.76 -1.68
CA ALA A 349 1.62 -6.56 -0.53
C ALA A 349 0.50 -5.89 0.27
N PHE A 350 0.56 -4.56 0.44
CA PHE A 350 -0.49 -3.79 1.12
C PHE A 350 -1.79 -3.67 0.31
N VAL A 351 -1.72 -3.60 -1.03
CA VAL A 351 -2.91 -3.66 -1.88
C VAL A 351 -3.61 -5.01 -1.75
N LEU A 352 -2.84 -6.12 -1.76
CA LEU A 352 -3.39 -7.46 -1.58
C LEU A 352 -3.99 -7.64 -0.18
N LEU A 353 -3.30 -7.17 0.86
CA LEU A 353 -3.82 -7.15 2.22
C LEU A 353 -5.12 -6.35 2.32
N TYR A 354 -5.21 -5.22 1.63
CA TYR A 354 -6.41 -4.41 1.56
C TYR A 354 -7.58 -5.18 0.92
N PHE A 355 -7.38 -5.82 -0.23
CA PHE A 355 -8.43 -6.62 -0.87
C PHE A 355 -8.91 -7.77 0.02
N ASP A 356 -7.98 -8.50 0.65
CA ASP A 356 -8.29 -9.60 1.57
C ASP A 356 -9.11 -9.10 2.77
N SER A 357 -8.69 -8.00 3.40
CA SER A 357 -9.41 -7.41 4.53
C SER A 357 -10.77 -6.80 4.16
N LYS A 358 -10.92 -6.29 2.93
CA LYS A 358 -12.18 -5.71 2.45
C LYS A 358 -13.21 -6.79 2.15
N ALA A 359 -12.79 -7.93 1.59
CA ALA A 359 -13.67 -9.07 1.35
C ALA A 359 -14.28 -9.59 2.67
N ASP A 360 -13.45 -9.73 3.71
CA ASP A 360 -13.89 -10.08 5.07
C ASP A 360 -14.90 -9.04 5.62
N PHE A 361 -14.63 -7.75 5.39
CA PHE A 361 -15.47 -6.65 5.88
C PHE A 361 -16.84 -6.57 5.19
N SER A 362 -16.93 -6.90 3.90
CA SER A 362 -18.21 -6.93 3.17
C SER A 362 -18.99 -8.23 3.39
N GLY A 363 -18.30 -9.36 3.63
CA GLY A 363 -18.93 -10.66 3.85
C GLY A 363 -19.58 -10.80 5.22
N GLY A 364 -19.05 -10.13 6.26
CA GLY A 364 -19.63 -10.14 7.61
C GLY A 364 -20.72 -9.08 7.86
N GLY A 365 -21.25 -8.47 6.80
CA GLY A 365 -22.32 -7.43 6.88
C GLY A 365 -23.71 -7.93 6.48
N GLY A 366 -23.86 -9.23 6.23
CA GLY A 366 -25.14 -9.88 5.98
C GLY A 366 -25.40 -10.92 7.05
N ASP A 367 -25.80 -10.46 8.23
CA ASP A 367 -26.59 -11.20 9.22
C ASP A 367 -27.49 -10.20 9.96
#